data_AF-A0A2H0QSB9-F1
#
_entry.id   AF-A0A2H0QSB9-F1
#
_cell.length_a   1.000
_cell.length_b   1.000
_cell.length_c   1.000
_cell.angle_alpha   90.00
_cell.angle_beta   90.00
_cell.angle_gamma   90.00
#
_symmetry.space_group_name_H-M   'P 1'
#
loop_
_entity.id
_entity.type
_entity.pdbx_description
1 polymer ?
#
loop_
_entity_poly.entity_id
_entity_poly.type
_entity_poly.pdbx_seq_one_letter_code
_entity_poly.pdbx_strand_id
1 'polypeptide(L)'
;MNYSYRYCQFEKIKIFIFLLISSFMATQLLSCASNSEGETPKNAPITFEAKPVWFNGPERFHYKNRNYDIETHAFFDLAPFESNERKELSYVLLTPKNSDFGYDIDLKSGQFYKKFQYCPQDDVWKTYQRKIDKPPYAEGFIPRLMDQFGRPMRVYVFGEKPYFVEEKKDVAYSQRARIVGGVVQQYCHSYPCAGREKWLSTMVMIGVVPFDPSMKDVASLDDLKKKVDWNEVKAFIENGYGRKLGPPRDEPVYRIISEVNSESAWKFGFEKGHLFTMPEMNTIRSSCYKLYDSVWIGAQRARTVTEQNILKKEDFVKRAKEIEALRNDFTRMTVFQDNFRSRDEEKFDLIDKVEKKEMKFGDFFKTVYFEYGSRLKTCFEYVRPANITMSPERHWFFTYLESFINLDQLGSFYMCSRKAWVENPIINNGKRTYNKKMLKNCTGTELDLSFDSSITYLTGLKRSNREHYRYIEDDIGIGGSHQKIQAWVYNDGKNLSCDEKFKKASEPLLFPDDIRWNPFYNEELLKKDGYIR
;
A
#
# COMPACT_ATOMS: atom_id res chain seq x y z
N MET A 1 -87.93 9.19 -9.70
CA MET A 1 -87.95 10.64 -10.00
C MET A 1 -87.05 11.36 -9.01
N ASN A 2 -86.27 12.39 -9.33
CA ASN A 2 -85.59 12.76 -10.59
C ASN A 2 -84.27 13.46 -10.19
N TYR A 3 -83.11 13.08 -10.75
CA TYR A 3 -82.57 13.68 -11.99
C TYR A 3 -82.32 15.20 -11.94
N SER A 4 -81.61 15.69 -10.92
CA SER A 4 -80.99 17.04 -10.93
C SER A 4 -79.57 17.07 -10.33
N TYR A 5 -79.35 16.41 -9.20
CA TYR A 5 -78.15 16.63 -8.36
C TYR A 5 -76.79 16.16 -8.94
N ARG A 6 -76.78 15.33 -10.00
CA ARG A 6 -75.53 14.76 -10.55
C ARG A 6 -74.81 15.63 -11.61
N TYR A 7 -75.45 16.66 -12.16
CA TYR A 7 -74.84 17.44 -13.25
C TYR A 7 -73.84 18.50 -12.76
N CYS A 8 -74.15 19.21 -11.67
CA CYS A 8 -73.34 20.34 -11.19
C CYS A 8 -71.96 19.97 -10.60
N GLN A 9 -71.71 18.70 -10.26
CA GLN A 9 -70.39 18.25 -9.81
C GLN A 9 -69.44 17.93 -10.98
N PHE A 10 -69.94 17.43 -12.12
CA PHE A 10 -69.10 17.11 -13.27
C PHE A 10 -68.52 18.34 -13.98
N GLU A 11 -69.27 19.44 -14.05
CA GLU A 11 -68.78 20.75 -14.52
C GLU A 11 -67.60 21.24 -13.68
N LYS A 12 -67.76 21.30 -12.34
CA LYS A 12 -66.71 21.77 -11.43
C LYS A 12 -65.47 20.89 -11.46
N ILE A 13 -65.62 19.57 -11.54
CA ILE A 13 -64.50 18.63 -11.67
C ILE A 13 -63.76 18.84 -13.01
N LYS A 14 -64.48 19.03 -14.13
CA LYS A 14 -63.83 19.35 -15.42
C LYS A 14 -63.03 20.64 -15.37
N ILE A 15 -63.59 21.72 -14.81
CA ILE A 15 -62.89 23.01 -14.67
C ILE A 15 -61.64 22.87 -13.77
N PHE A 16 -61.73 22.14 -12.65
CA PHE A 16 -60.60 21.94 -11.75
C PHE A 16 -59.48 21.10 -12.38
N ILE A 17 -59.83 20.07 -13.15
CA ILE A 17 -58.88 19.26 -13.93
C ILE A 17 -58.24 20.10 -15.05
N PHE A 18 -59.00 20.94 -15.75
CA PHE A 18 -58.44 21.81 -16.80
C PHE A 18 -57.47 22.85 -16.23
N LEU A 19 -57.79 23.43 -15.07
CA LEU A 19 -56.90 24.33 -14.35
C LEU A 19 -55.62 23.61 -13.89
N LEU A 20 -55.73 22.41 -13.31
CA LEU A 20 -54.57 21.60 -12.93
C LEU A 20 -53.69 21.27 -14.13
N ILE A 21 -54.25 20.78 -15.24
CA ILE A 21 -53.48 20.47 -16.46
C ILE A 21 -52.83 21.74 -17.05
N SER A 22 -53.53 22.88 -17.05
CA SER A 22 -52.94 24.15 -17.50
C SER A 22 -51.78 24.62 -16.62
N SER A 23 -51.88 24.44 -15.28
CA SER A 23 -50.76 24.75 -14.37
C SER A 23 -49.58 23.79 -14.57
N PHE A 24 -49.83 22.51 -14.84
CA PHE A 24 -48.79 21.52 -15.06
C PHE A 24 -48.06 21.75 -16.39
N MET A 25 -48.79 22.12 -17.46
CA MET A 25 -48.19 22.57 -18.72
C MET A 25 -47.44 23.90 -18.57
N ALA A 26 -47.94 24.85 -17.77
CA ALA A 26 -47.22 26.10 -17.51
C ALA A 26 -45.88 25.84 -16.79
N THR A 27 -45.84 24.94 -15.81
CA THR A 27 -44.58 24.53 -15.16
C THR A 27 -43.64 23.75 -16.09
N GLN A 28 -44.17 22.92 -17.01
CA GLN A 28 -43.35 22.22 -18.00
C GLN A 28 -42.76 23.19 -19.04
N LEU A 29 -43.52 24.18 -19.51
CA LEU A 29 -43.06 25.16 -20.49
C LEU A 29 -42.11 26.21 -19.90
N LEU A 30 -42.26 26.58 -18.62
CA LEU A 30 -41.27 27.39 -17.90
C LEU A 30 -40.01 26.58 -17.50
N SER A 31 -40.09 25.25 -17.44
CA SER A 31 -38.90 24.38 -17.27
C SER A 31 -38.03 24.28 -18.52
N CYS A 32 -38.43 24.87 -19.66
CA CYS A 32 -37.59 25.04 -20.84
C CYS A 32 -36.86 26.40 -20.87
N ALA A 33 -36.92 27.19 -19.79
CA ALA A 33 -36.12 28.39 -19.63
C ALA A 33 -34.65 28.03 -19.34
N SER A 34 -33.80 28.16 -20.35
CA SER A 34 -32.34 28.06 -20.27
C SER A 34 -31.79 26.87 -19.46
N ASN A 35 -31.85 25.68 -20.06
CA ASN A 35 -30.62 24.89 -20.12
C ASN A 35 -29.62 25.66 -21.00
N SER A 36 -29.00 26.70 -20.43
CA SER A 36 -27.66 27.06 -20.86
C SER A 36 -26.79 25.86 -20.56
N GLU A 37 -26.19 25.25 -21.59
CA GLU A 37 -24.93 24.55 -21.40
C GLU A 37 -23.98 25.58 -20.80
N GLY A 38 -23.84 25.58 -19.47
CA GLY A 38 -23.10 26.61 -18.77
C GLY A 38 -21.66 26.54 -19.26
N GLU A 39 -21.18 27.61 -19.93
CA GLU A 39 -19.84 27.64 -20.52
C GLU A 39 -18.87 27.09 -19.49
N THR A 40 -18.31 25.90 -19.74
CA THR A 40 -17.30 25.33 -18.85
C THR A 40 -16.18 26.36 -18.78
N PRO A 41 -15.88 26.92 -17.59
CA PRO A 41 -15.07 28.13 -17.50
C PRO A 41 -13.74 27.87 -18.20
N LYS A 42 -13.30 28.77 -19.08
CA LYS A 42 -12.24 28.53 -20.08
C LYS A 42 -10.86 28.14 -19.49
N ASN A 43 -10.75 28.13 -18.17
CA ASN A 43 -9.61 27.75 -17.34
C ASN A 43 -9.91 26.52 -16.44
N ALA A 44 -10.91 25.70 -16.77
CA ALA A 44 -11.28 24.50 -16.00
C ALA A 44 -10.17 23.44 -16.01
N PRO A 45 -10.00 22.65 -14.93
CA PRO A 45 -8.96 21.64 -14.86
C PRO A 45 -9.16 20.50 -15.85
N ILE A 46 -8.12 20.23 -16.64
CA ILE A 46 -8.10 19.10 -17.58
C ILE A 46 -7.82 17.81 -16.79
N THR A 47 -8.88 17.07 -16.47
CA THR A 47 -8.85 15.80 -15.74
C THR A 47 -9.07 14.57 -16.62
N PHE A 48 -8.50 13.44 -16.21
CA PHE A 48 -8.75 12.12 -16.79
C PHE A 48 -9.11 11.14 -15.67
N GLU A 49 -10.27 10.52 -15.82
CA GLU A 49 -10.84 9.52 -14.90
C GLU A 49 -10.23 8.14 -15.13
N ALA A 50 -9.92 7.42 -14.06
CA ALA A 50 -9.42 6.05 -14.14
C ALA A 50 -10.51 5.08 -14.59
N LYS A 51 -10.13 4.01 -15.30
CA LYS A 51 -11.00 2.86 -15.60
C LYS A 51 -10.47 1.63 -14.89
N PRO A 52 -11.30 0.85 -14.15
CA PRO A 52 -10.82 -0.26 -13.35
C PRO A 52 -10.39 -1.45 -14.22
N VAL A 53 -9.09 -1.50 -14.54
CA VAL A 53 -8.48 -2.54 -15.40
C VAL A 53 -7.51 -3.40 -14.59
N TRP A 54 -6.80 -2.81 -13.62
CA TRP A 54 -5.80 -3.49 -12.80
C TRP A 54 -6.39 -4.59 -11.92
N PHE A 55 -7.49 -4.30 -11.22
CA PHE A 55 -8.20 -5.28 -10.40
C PHE A 55 -9.22 -6.13 -11.17
N ASN A 56 -9.44 -5.82 -12.46
CA ASN A 56 -10.30 -6.61 -13.34
C ASN A 56 -9.54 -7.86 -13.82
N GLY A 57 -9.80 -8.99 -13.17
CA GLY A 57 -9.12 -10.27 -13.36
C GLY A 57 -9.95 -11.45 -12.82
N PRO A 58 -9.32 -12.53 -12.32
CA PRO A 58 -10.04 -13.61 -11.63
C PRO A 58 -10.62 -13.10 -10.30
N GLU A 59 -11.88 -13.44 -9.97
CA GLU A 59 -12.62 -12.77 -8.88
C GLU A 59 -11.93 -12.81 -7.51
N ARG A 60 -11.21 -13.89 -7.20
CA ARG A 60 -10.39 -14.04 -5.97
C ARG A 60 -9.28 -12.99 -5.80
N PHE A 61 -9.01 -12.17 -6.82
CA PHE A 61 -8.08 -11.04 -6.81
C PHE A 61 -8.77 -9.69 -7.10
N HIS A 62 -10.09 -9.67 -7.34
CA HIS A 62 -10.83 -8.41 -7.48
C HIS A 62 -10.69 -7.60 -6.20
N TYR A 63 -10.54 -6.30 -6.36
CA TYR A 63 -10.72 -5.37 -5.27
C TYR A 63 -12.04 -4.65 -5.47
N LYS A 64 -12.96 -4.78 -4.51
CA LYS A 64 -14.32 -4.25 -4.61
C LYS A 64 -14.56 -3.13 -3.58
N ASN A 65 -15.19 -2.05 -4.03
CA ASN A 65 -15.59 -0.90 -3.23
C ASN A 65 -16.77 -1.23 -2.30
N ARG A 66 -17.38 -0.22 -1.67
CA ARG A 66 -18.55 -0.39 -0.79
C ARG A 66 -19.86 -0.69 -1.52
N ASN A 67 -19.91 -0.43 -2.83
CA ASN A 67 -21.05 -0.70 -3.72
C ASN A 67 -20.90 -2.03 -4.49
N TYR A 68 -19.81 -2.78 -4.23
CA TYR A 68 -19.37 -4.01 -4.92
C TYR A 68 -18.79 -3.83 -6.35
N ASP A 69 -18.61 -2.60 -6.84
CA ASP A 69 -17.89 -2.33 -8.08
C ASP A 69 -16.39 -2.61 -7.91
N ILE A 70 -15.68 -2.84 -9.03
CA ILE A 70 -14.22 -3.01 -9.02
C ILE A 70 -13.53 -1.65 -8.86
N GLU A 71 -12.68 -1.54 -7.84
CA GLU A 71 -11.91 -0.33 -7.51
C GLU A 71 -10.95 0.07 -8.65
N THR A 72 -10.66 1.38 -8.73
CA THR A 72 -9.61 1.91 -9.61
C THR A 72 -8.26 1.97 -8.89
N HIS A 73 -7.16 1.64 -9.58
CA HIS A 73 -5.81 1.71 -9.03
C HIS A 73 -5.08 2.98 -9.51
N ALA A 74 -5.01 4.02 -8.67
CA ALA A 74 -4.56 5.36 -9.07
C ALA A 74 -3.19 5.38 -9.79
N PHE A 75 -2.25 4.51 -9.41
CA PHE A 75 -0.94 4.42 -10.06
C PHE A 75 -0.90 3.62 -11.38
N PHE A 76 -1.82 2.67 -11.61
CA PHE A 76 -1.73 1.72 -12.74
C PHE A 76 -2.86 1.88 -13.77
N ASP A 77 -4.08 2.22 -13.36
CA ASP A 77 -5.21 2.39 -14.28
C ASP A 77 -5.13 3.70 -15.06
N LEU A 78 -4.58 4.75 -14.45
CA LEU A 78 -4.33 6.03 -15.12
C LEU A 78 -3.14 5.93 -16.08
N ALA A 79 -3.33 6.43 -17.29
CA ALA A 79 -2.27 6.50 -18.30
C ALA A 79 -1.45 7.78 -18.12
N PRO A 80 -0.10 7.70 -18.02
CA PRO A 80 0.74 8.88 -18.11
C PRO A 80 0.66 9.45 -19.53
N PHE A 81 -0.01 10.60 -19.68
CA PHE A 81 0.28 11.51 -20.79
C PHE A 81 1.48 12.37 -20.43
N GLU A 82 2.33 12.60 -21.43
CA GLU A 82 3.48 13.47 -21.43
C GLU A 82 3.51 14.30 -22.72
N SER A 83 4.04 15.52 -22.67
CA SER A 83 4.26 16.38 -23.83
C SER A 83 5.59 17.10 -23.68
N ASN A 84 6.63 16.58 -24.34
CA ASN A 84 8.00 17.08 -24.24
C ASN A 84 8.13 18.55 -24.70
N GLU A 85 7.36 18.96 -25.71
CA GLU A 85 7.34 20.34 -26.25
C GLU A 85 6.85 21.37 -25.23
N ARG A 86 5.81 21.00 -24.46
CA ARG A 86 5.17 21.89 -23.47
C ARG A 86 5.71 21.68 -22.05
N LYS A 87 6.52 20.64 -21.85
CA LYS A 87 6.86 20.02 -20.56
C LYS A 87 5.62 19.74 -19.70
N GLU A 88 4.50 19.39 -20.33
CA GLU A 88 3.24 19.10 -19.65
C GLU A 88 3.05 17.60 -19.42
N LEU A 89 2.71 17.19 -18.21
CA LEU A 89 2.50 15.78 -17.84
C LEU A 89 1.22 15.58 -17.01
N SER A 90 0.90 14.30 -16.78
CA SER A 90 -0.22 13.86 -15.94
C SER A 90 0.27 13.52 -14.54
N TYR A 91 -0.40 14.04 -13.52
CA TYR A 91 -0.15 13.67 -12.13
C TYR A 91 -1.47 13.42 -11.39
N VAL A 92 -1.41 12.56 -10.37
CA VAL A 92 -2.49 12.33 -9.41
C VAL A 92 -2.26 13.19 -8.19
N LEU A 93 -3.30 13.87 -7.71
CA LEU A 93 -3.22 14.68 -6.49
C LEU A 93 -3.19 13.77 -5.26
N LEU A 94 -2.15 13.92 -4.44
CA LEU A 94 -1.93 13.10 -3.24
C LEU A 94 -2.16 13.91 -1.97
N THR A 95 -1.55 15.09 -1.84
CA THR A 95 -1.77 16.01 -0.70
C THR A 95 -2.10 17.41 -1.22
N PRO A 96 -3.29 17.97 -0.94
CA PRO A 96 -3.63 19.33 -1.34
C PRO A 96 -2.73 20.41 -0.72
N LYS A 97 -2.55 21.53 -1.45
CA LYS A 97 -1.95 22.76 -0.93
C LYS A 97 -2.66 23.20 0.36
N ASN A 98 -1.89 23.56 1.37
CA ASN A 98 -2.36 23.96 2.71
C ASN A 98 -3.21 22.89 3.45
N SER A 99 -3.03 21.60 3.15
CA SER A 99 -3.68 20.50 3.89
C SER A 99 -3.19 20.40 5.33
N ASP A 100 -4.08 20.00 6.26
CA ASP A 100 -3.75 19.61 7.64
C ASP A 100 -3.24 18.16 7.75
N PHE A 101 -3.32 17.38 6.67
CA PHE A 101 -2.93 15.96 6.61
C PHE A 101 -2.05 15.68 5.40
N GLY A 102 -0.99 14.90 5.58
CA GLY A 102 -0.15 14.39 4.50
C GLY A 102 -0.51 12.95 4.19
N TYR A 103 -0.68 12.64 2.91
CA TYR A 103 -1.06 11.31 2.42
C TYR A 103 0.11 10.65 1.65
N ASP A 104 0.13 9.32 1.61
CA ASP A 104 0.95 8.53 0.69
C ASP A 104 0.07 7.45 0.03
N ILE A 105 0.55 6.84 -1.06
CA ILE A 105 -0.16 5.78 -1.79
C ILE A 105 0.41 4.39 -1.43
N ASP A 106 -0.47 3.41 -1.22
CA ASP A 106 -0.09 2.00 -1.20
C ASP A 106 -0.11 1.44 -2.63
N LEU A 107 1.05 0.98 -3.12
CA LEU A 107 1.21 0.48 -4.50
C LEU A 107 0.58 -0.90 -4.76
N LYS A 108 0.07 -1.57 -3.72
CA LYS A 108 -0.61 -2.87 -3.81
C LYS A 108 -2.12 -2.74 -3.98
N SER A 109 -2.75 -1.81 -3.24
CA SER A 109 -4.18 -1.48 -3.33
C SER A 109 -4.48 -0.32 -4.29
N GLY A 110 -3.48 0.52 -4.59
CA GLY A 110 -3.62 1.70 -5.43
C GLY A 110 -4.32 2.87 -4.75
N GLN A 111 -4.55 2.78 -3.44
CA GLN A 111 -5.32 3.71 -2.62
C GLN A 111 -4.40 4.57 -1.75
N PHE A 112 -4.86 5.76 -1.39
CA PHE A 112 -4.16 6.68 -0.51
C PHE A 112 -4.48 6.39 0.95
N TYR A 113 -3.51 6.61 1.83
CA TYR A 113 -3.69 6.59 3.28
C TYR A 113 -3.03 7.83 3.89
N LYS A 114 -3.59 8.33 5.00
CA LYS A 114 -2.97 9.37 5.80
C LYS A 114 -1.66 8.83 6.38
N LYS A 115 -0.55 9.47 5.99
CA LYS A 115 0.79 9.19 6.50
C LYS A 115 1.02 9.85 7.86
N PHE A 116 0.59 11.10 8.00
CA PHE A 116 0.66 11.89 9.24
C PHE A 116 -0.33 13.06 9.21
N GLN A 117 -0.60 13.63 10.38
CA GLN A 117 -1.24 14.94 10.51
C GLN A 117 -0.14 16.01 10.69
N TYR A 118 -0.24 17.10 9.94
CA TYR A 118 0.71 18.21 10.01
C TYR A 118 0.57 19.01 11.32
N CYS A 119 1.66 19.64 11.76
CA CYS A 119 1.71 20.42 12.99
C CYS A 119 2.78 21.53 12.87
N PRO A 120 2.63 22.69 13.55
CA PRO A 120 3.65 23.73 13.56
C PRO A 120 4.97 23.26 14.21
N GLN A 121 6.03 23.18 13.41
CA GLN A 121 7.37 22.74 13.80
C GLN A 121 8.44 23.78 13.38
N ASP A 122 9.58 23.81 14.07
CA ASP A 122 10.72 24.65 13.69
C ASP A 122 11.57 23.99 12.60
N ASP A 123 12.21 24.80 11.75
CA ASP A 123 13.23 24.32 10.82
C ASP A 123 14.43 23.74 11.58
N VAL A 124 14.67 22.44 11.43
CA VAL A 124 15.82 21.74 12.04
C VAL A 124 17.16 22.25 11.50
N TRP A 125 17.17 22.79 10.26
CA TRP A 125 18.34 23.40 9.63
C TRP A 125 18.57 24.86 10.05
N LYS A 126 17.58 25.49 10.71
CA LYS A 126 17.60 26.90 11.17
C LYS A 126 17.83 27.93 10.05
N THR A 127 17.42 27.61 8.84
CA THR A 127 17.44 28.48 7.66
C THR A 127 16.17 29.32 7.52
N TYR A 128 15.01 28.76 7.89
CA TYR A 128 13.72 29.47 7.94
C TYR A 128 13.34 29.81 9.38
N GLN A 129 12.86 31.04 9.61
CA GLN A 129 12.62 31.57 10.96
C GLN A 129 11.17 31.43 11.46
N ARG A 130 10.22 31.17 10.56
CA ARG A 130 8.81 30.94 10.94
C ARG A 130 8.58 29.46 11.22
N LYS A 131 7.47 29.15 11.90
CA LYS A 131 6.99 27.76 11.99
C LYS A 131 6.63 27.26 10.59
N ILE A 132 6.98 26.01 10.35
CA ILE A 132 6.58 25.21 9.19
C ILE A 132 5.41 24.37 9.68
N ASP A 133 4.22 24.51 9.09
CA ASP A 133 3.07 23.66 9.41
C ASP A 133 2.56 22.89 8.19
N LYS A 134 2.10 23.58 7.14
CA LYS A 134 1.36 22.99 6.00
C LYS A 134 2.12 23.09 4.67
N PRO A 135 1.85 22.21 3.68
CA PRO A 135 2.54 22.24 2.39
C PRO A 135 2.13 23.48 1.57
N PRO A 136 3.08 24.37 1.18
CA PRO A 136 2.78 25.58 0.39
C PRO A 136 2.47 25.28 -1.09
N TYR A 137 2.57 24.01 -1.48
CA TYR A 137 2.28 23.46 -2.81
C TYR A 137 1.37 22.23 -2.68
N ALA A 138 0.80 21.76 -3.79
CA ALA A 138 0.18 20.43 -3.83
C ALA A 138 1.23 19.34 -4.07
N GLU A 139 1.12 18.20 -3.38
CA GLU A 139 1.90 17.00 -3.70
C GLU A 139 1.12 16.06 -4.59
N GLY A 140 1.83 15.40 -5.49
CA GLY A 140 1.29 14.32 -6.30
C GLY A 140 2.37 13.37 -6.79
N PHE A 141 1.93 12.37 -7.56
CA PHE A 141 2.81 11.44 -8.24
C PHE A 141 2.42 11.29 -9.71
N ILE A 142 3.37 10.88 -10.54
CA ILE A 142 3.15 10.60 -11.97
C ILE A 142 2.72 9.13 -12.12
N PRO A 143 1.53 8.82 -12.69
CA PRO A 143 1.08 7.44 -12.88
C PRO A 143 2.10 6.60 -13.65
N ARG A 144 2.24 5.33 -13.25
CA ARG A 144 3.16 4.34 -13.83
C ARG A 144 4.66 4.70 -13.83
N LEU A 145 5.08 5.87 -13.35
CA LEU A 145 6.49 6.27 -13.29
C LEU A 145 7.04 6.14 -11.86
N MET A 146 8.14 5.39 -11.72
CA MET A 146 8.82 5.15 -10.44
C MET A 146 10.15 5.92 -10.36
N ASP A 147 10.60 6.27 -9.15
CA ASP A 147 11.97 6.74 -8.88
C ASP A 147 12.98 5.57 -8.73
N GLN A 148 14.27 5.89 -8.67
CA GLN A 148 15.34 4.89 -8.47
C GLN A 148 15.29 4.13 -7.12
N PHE A 149 14.31 4.40 -6.25
CA PHE A 149 14.07 3.69 -5.00
C PHE A 149 12.80 2.85 -5.02
N GLY A 150 12.15 2.70 -6.17
CA GLY A 150 10.92 1.91 -6.29
C GLY A 150 9.71 2.57 -5.65
N ARG A 151 9.64 3.91 -5.66
CA ARG A 151 8.46 4.68 -5.20
C ARG A 151 7.88 5.50 -6.35
N PRO A 152 6.59 5.88 -6.33
CA PRO A 152 6.01 6.73 -7.36
C PRO A 152 6.79 8.04 -7.51
N MET A 153 7.11 8.43 -8.74
CA MET A 153 7.87 9.65 -9.03
C MET A 153 7.06 10.87 -8.59
N ARG A 154 7.59 11.58 -7.58
CA ARG A 154 6.91 12.72 -6.94
C ARG A 154 6.98 13.98 -7.80
N VAL A 155 5.92 14.78 -7.72
CA VAL A 155 5.85 16.13 -8.26
C VAL A 155 5.22 17.07 -7.23
N TYR A 156 5.80 18.26 -7.08
CA TYR A 156 5.23 19.36 -6.32
C TYR A 156 4.66 20.39 -7.29
N VAL A 157 3.36 20.69 -7.16
CA VAL A 157 2.60 21.48 -8.13
C VAL A 157 2.06 22.75 -7.48
N PHE A 158 2.39 23.89 -8.08
CA PHE A 158 2.00 25.21 -7.61
C PHE A 158 0.81 25.77 -8.40
N GLY A 159 -0.10 26.41 -7.68
CA GLY A 159 -1.32 27.03 -8.20
C GLY A 159 -2.28 27.39 -7.05
N GLU A 160 -3.47 27.88 -7.38
CA GLU A 160 -4.53 28.19 -6.43
C GLU A 160 -5.61 27.11 -6.32
N LYS A 161 -6.22 27.01 -5.12
CA LYS A 161 -7.08 25.87 -4.74
C LYS A 161 -8.15 25.49 -5.79
N PRO A 162 -8.89 26.44 -6.43
CA PRO A 162 -9.92 26.09 -7.42
C PRO A 162 -9.41 25.35 -8.67
N TYR A 163 -8.10 25.33 -8.91
CA TYR A 163 -7.47 24.69 -10.06
C TYR A 163 -6.92 23.28 -9.77
N PHE A 164 -7.06 22.80 -8.53
CA PHE A 164 -6.77 21.41 -8.17
C PHE A 164 -8.08 20.63 -8.03
N VAL A 165 -8.18 19.48 -8.71
CA VAL A 165 -9.26 18.52 -8.48
C VAL A 165 -8.86 17.58 -7.35
N GLU A 166 -9.58 17.69 -6.24
CA GLU A 166 -9.59 16.69 -5.17
C GLU A 166 -10.34 15.44 -5.65
N GLU A 167 -9.79 14.24 -5.39
CA GLU A 167 -10.41 13.00 -5.87
C GLU A 167 -11.77 12.75 -5.22
N LYS A 168 -12.67 12.11 -5.99
CA LYS A 168 -13.90 11.55 -5.44
C LYS A 168 -13.56 10.22 -4.76
N LYS A 169 -14.36 9.83 -3.77
CA LYS A 169 -14.29 8.48 -3.21
C LYS A 169 -14.57 7.47 -4.33
N ASP A 170 -13.87 6.34 -4.27
CA ASP A 170 -13.96 5.17 -5.16
C ASP A 170 -13.49 5.39 -6.62
N VAL A 171 -13.05 6.60 -7.03
CA VAL A 171 -12.60 6.90 -8.41
C VAL A 171 -11.36 7.81 -8.44
N ALA A 172 -10.24 7.27 -8.95
CA ALA A 172 -8.99 8.01 -9.10
C ALA A 172 -8.99 8.95 -10.33
N TYR A 173 -8.31 10.10 -10.20
CA TYR A 173 -8.21 11.13 -11.23
C TYR A 173 -6.77 11.63 -11.42
N SER A 174 -6.34 11.78 -12.67
CA SER A 174 -5.14 12.55 -13.01
C SER A 174 -5.49 13.92 -13.60
N GLN A 175 -4.64 14.92 -13.36
CA GLN A 175 -4.75 16.26 -13.90
C GLN A 175 -3.40 16.73 -14.48
N ARG A 176 -3.40 17.88 -15.18
CA ARG A 176 -2.21 18.42 -15.87
C ARG A 176 -1.34 19.30 -14.98
N ALA A 177 -0.02 19.11 -15.06
CA ALA A 177 0.99 20.06 -14.57
C ALA A 177 2.01 20.35 -15.69
N ARG A 178 2.50 21.59 -15.75
CA ARG A 178 3.68 21.98 -16.56
C ARG A 178 4.91 21.96 -15.68
N ILE A 179 5.94 21.21 -16.06
CA ILE A 179 7.19 21.08 -15.31
C ILE A 179 8.12 22.26 -15.64
N VAL A 180 8.41 23.06 -14.61
CA VAL A 180 9.22 24.29 -14.70
C VAL A 180 10.63 24.09 -14.13
N GLY A 181 10.85 23.00 -13.39
CA GLY A 181 12.15 22.60 -12.86
C GLY A 181 12.09 21.29 -12.09
N GLY A 182 13.10 21.05 -11.26
CA GLY A 182 13.17 19.92 -10.33
C GLY A 182 14.12 20.23 -9.17
N VAL A 183 14.02 19.43 -8.11
CA VAL A 183 14.93 19.49 -6.96
C VAL A 183 15.53 18.11 -6.68
N VAL A 184 16.83 18.08 -6.41
CA VAL A 184 17.54 16.87 -5.97
C VAL A 184 17.41 16.80 -4.45
N GLN A 185 16.38 16.09 -3.99
CA GLN A 185 16.17 15.81 -2.57
C GLN A 185 17.05 14.63 -2.16
N GLN A 186 17.75 14.74 -1.03
CA GLN A 186 18.43 13.62 -0.39
C GLN A 186 17.73 13.18 0.89
N TYR A 187 17.64 11.87 1.08
CA TYR A 187 17.07 11.22 2.26
C TYR A 187 18.15 10.45 3.06
N CYS A 188 18.11 10.57 4.38
CA CYS A 188 18.91 9.80 5.32
C CYS A 188 18.10 8.62 5.89
N HIS A 189 18.31 7.44 5.32
CA HIS A 189 17.65 6.19 5.72
C HIS A 189 18.00 5.79 7.16
N SER A 190 19.28 5.49 7.39
CA SER A 190 19.83 5.04 8.68
C SER A 190 20.82 6.06 9.24
N TYR A 191 20.35 6.89 10.17
CA TYR A 191 21.18 7.87 10.86
C TYR A 191 22.19 7.20 11.81
N PRO A 192 23.46 7.67 11.95
CA PRO A 192 24.04 8.89 11.38
C PRO A 192 24.50 8.77 9.93
N CYS A 193 23.95 9.65 9.07
CA CYS A 193 24.39 9.85 7.69
C CYS A 193 25.61 10.79 7.62
N ALA A 194 26.68 10.39 8.32
CA ALA A 194 27.92 11.16 8.47
C ALA A 194 28.79 11.25 7.19
N GLY A 195 28.58 10.35 6.23
CA GLY A 195 29.23 10.36 4.91
C GLY A 195 28.21 10.53 3.78
N ARG A 196 28.68 10.92 2.59
CA ARG A 196 27.83 11.22 1.41
C ARG A 196 27.09 9.98 0.90
N GLU A 197 27.73 8.82 1.00
CA GLU A 197 27.23 7.50 0.60
C GLU A 197 25.97 7.04 1.35
N LYS A 198 25.69 7.61 2.52
CA LYS A 198 24.46 7.34 3.30
C LYS A 198 23.26 8.21 2.92
N TRP A 199 23.46 9.20 2.03
CA TRP A 199 22.39 10.09 1.58
C TRP A 199 21.84 9.63 0.23
N LEU A 200 20.62 9.11 0.25
CA LEU A 200 19.92 8.60 -0.93
C LEU A 200 19.28 9.76 -1.70
N SER A 201 19.87 10.14 -2.83
CA SER A 201 19.34 11.20 -3.72
C SER A 201 18.19 10.70 -4.58
N THR A 202 17.04 11.40 -4.57
CA THR A 202 15.96 11.27 -5.57
C THR A 202 15.75 12.60 -6.30
N MET A 203 15.04 12.58 -7.42
CA MET A 203 14.55 13.77 -8.11
C MET A 203 13.08 13.97 -7.74
N VAL A 204 12.70 15.20 -7.41
CA VAL A 204 11.29 15.60 -7.36
C VAL A 204 11.06 16.66 -8.41
N MET A 205 10.06 16.46 -9.28
CA MET A 205 9.72 17.45 -10.29
C MET A 205 9.00 18.65 -9.66
N ILE A 206 9.30 19.86 -10.12
CA ILE A 206 8.59 21.07 -9.74
C ILE A 206 7.75 21.53 -10.93
N GLY A 207 6.43 21.60 -10.73
CA GLY A 207 5.49 22.01 -11.75
C GLY A 207 4.53 23.10 -11.31
N VAL A 208 3.78 23.62 -12.28
CA VAL A 208 2.70 24.58 -12.07
C VAL A 208 1.43 24.10 -12.76
N VAL A 209 0.27 24.55 -12.29
CA VAL A 209 -1.02 24.28 -12.94
C VAL A 209 -1.15 25.13 -14.22
N PRO A 210 -1.18 24.54 -15.43
CA PRO A 210 -0.96 25.29 -16.68
C PRO A 210 -2.14 26.17 -17.11
N PHE A 211 -3.31 25.99 -16.49
CA PHE A 211 -4.56 26.74 -16.73
C PHE A 211 -4.88 27.73 -15.60
N ASP A 212 -4.08 27.79 -14.53
CA ASP A 212 -4.21 28.80 -13.48
C ASP A 212 -3.66 30.15 -13.99
N PRO A 213 -4.47 31.23 -14.02
CA PRO A 213 -4.03 32.56 -14.48
C PRO A 213 -2.84 33.12 -13.69
N SER A 214 -2.70 32.79 -12.40
CA SER A 214 -1.57 33.24 -11.57
C SER A 214 -0.25 32.55 -11.98
N MET A 215 -0.33 31.35 -12.55
CA MET A 215 0.82 30.52 -12.92
C MET A 215 1.10 30.48 -14.44
N LYS A 216 0.17 30.97 -15.27
CA LYS A 216 0.22 30.94 -16.74
C LYS A 216 1.61 31.24 -17.33
N ASP A 217 2.24 32.33 -16.87
CA ASP A 217 3.51 32.85 -17.40
C ASP A 217 4.76 32.27 -16.70
N VAL A 218 4.59 31.27 -15.82
CA VAL A 218 5.71 30.60 -15.16
C VAL A 218 6.25 29.50 -16.08
N ALA A 219 7.37 29.78 -16.73
CA ALA A 219 8.06 28.85 -17.62
C ALA A 219 9.27 28.16 -16.97
N SER A 220 9.88 28.78 -15.97
CA SER A 220 11.07 28.26 -15.27
C SER A 220 10.93 28.26 -13.75
N LEU A 221 11.79 27.48 -13.08
CA LEU A 221 11.91 27.47 -11.62
C LEU A 221 12.21 28.86 -11.06
N ASP A 222 12.99 29.68 -11.77
CA ASP A 222 13.32 31.04 -11.34
C ASP A 222 12.14 32.01 -11.51
N ASP A 223 11.21 31.74 -12.43
CA ASP A 223 9.94 32.48 -12.52
C ASP A 223 8.99 32.09 -11.39
N LEU A 224 9.02 30.83 -10.94
CA LEU A 224 8.24 30.37 -9.79
C LEU A 224 8.75 31.03 -8.49
N LYS A 225 10.08 31.08 -8.29
CA LYS A 225 10.72 31.76 -7.15
C LYS A 225 10.37 33.25 -7.02
N LYS A 226 9.98 33.92 -8.11
CA LYS A 226 9.50 35.32 -8.10
C LYS A 226 8.07 35.46 -7.57
N LYS A 227 7.31 34.35 -7.46
CA LYS A 227 5.89 34.32 -7.08
C LYS A 227 5.60 33.62 -5.75
N VAL A 228 6.54 32.89 -5.16
CA VAL A 228 6.36 32.12 -3.91
C VAL A 228 7.52 32.33 -2.93
N ASP A 229 7.30 32.15 -1.62
CA ASP A 229 8.41 32.09 -0.66
C ASP A 229 9.18 30.78 -0.83
N TRP A 230 10.25 30.83 -1.64
CA TRP A 230 11.06 29.65 -1.90
C TRP A 230 11.82 29.15 -0.66
N ASN A 231 12.02 29.98 0.37
CA ASN A 231 12.63 29.54 1.62
C ASN A 231 11.63 28.73 2.45
N GLU A 232 10.36 29.13 2.46
CA GLU A 232 9.26 28.34 3.04
C GLU A 232 9.10 26.99 2.31
N VAL A 233 9.07 27.01 0.97
CA VAL A 233 9.01 25.80 0.13
C VAL A 233 10.16 24.86 0.46
N LYS A 234 11.41 25.36 0.47
CA LYS A 234 12.58 24.56 0.80
C LYS A 234 12.48 24.01 2.22
N ALA A 235 12.22 24.85 3.21
CA ALA A 235 12.16 24.44 4.60
C ALA A 235 11.07 23.36 4.81
N PHE A 236 9.93 23.48 4.13
CA PHE A 236 8.91 22.44 4.13
C PHE A 236 9.41 21.13 3.49
N ILE A 237 10.06 21.15 2.33
CA ILE A 237 10.63 19.94 1.68
C ILE A 237 11.66 19.22 2.59
N GLU A 238 12.35 19.97 3.46
CA GLU A 238 13.40 19.47 4.34
C GLU A 238 12.91 19.04 5.74
N ASN A 239 11.69 19.42 6.13
CA ASN A 239 11.12 19.15 7.48
C ASN A 239 9.72 18.48 7.48
N GLY A 240 8.93 18.66 6.42
CA GLY A 240 7.51 18.26 6.31
C GLY A 240 7.27 16.76 6.18
N TYR A 241 8.28 15.98 5.84
CA TYR A 241 8.22 14.51 5.79
C TYR A 241 8.67 13.83 7.09
N GLY A 242 8.86 14.62 8.15
CA GLY A 242 9.36 14.14 9.44
C GLY A 242 10.88 14.15 9.55
N ARG A 243 11.35 13.92 10.77
CA ARG A 243 12.76 13.94 11.19
C ARG A 243 13.01 12.80 12.17
N LYS A 244 14.28 12.52 12.51
CA LYS A 244 14.59 11.58 13.60
C LYS A 244 14.54 12.35 14.92
N LEU A 245 13.59 11.99 15.78
CA LEU A 245 13.43 12.60 17.10
C LEU A 245 14.43 11.99 18.09
N GLY A 246 14.98 12.80 19.00
CA GLY A 246 15.84 12.29 20.08
C GLY A 246 16.61 13.36 20.85
N PRO A 247 17.14 13.04 22.04
CA PRO A 247 18.04 13.92 22.78
C PRO A 247 19.45 13.92 22.16
N PRO A 248 20.21 15.03 22.19
CA PRO A 248 19.84 16.34 22.76
C PRO A 248 19.06 17.25 21.80
N ARG A 249 18.85 16.84 20.54
CA ARG A 249 18.09 17.57 19.51
C ARG A 249 17.61 16.62 18.42
N ASP A 250 16.51 16.99 17.77
CA ASP A 250 16.07 16.32 16.56
C ASP A 250 17.11 16.43 15.44
N GLU A 251 17.13 15.42 14.56
CA GLU A 251 18.13 15.23 13.53
C GLU A 251 17.48 15.24 12.14
N PRO A 252 17.96 16.09 11.21
CA PRO A 252 17.42 16.15 9.85
C PRO A 252 17.63 14.84 9.10
N VAL A 253 16.61 14.45 8.34
CA VAL A 253 16.68 13.29 7.44
C VAL A 253 16.33 13.62 5.98
N TYR A 254 15.92 14.86 5.67
CA TYR A 254 15.73 15.35 4.30
C TYR A 254 16.53 16.64 4.08
N ARG A 255 17.06 16.82 2.87
CA ARG A 255 17.68 18.08 2.39
C ARG A 255 17.56 18.24 0.88
N ILE A 256 17.55 19.46 0.37
CA ILE A 256 17.75 19.78 -1.05
C ILE A 256 19.23 20.10 -1.26
N ILE A 257 19.91 19.36 -2.15
CA ILE A 257 21.32 19.62 -2.49
C ILE A 257 21.53 20.37 -3.80
N SER A 258 20.54 20.39 -4.66
CA SER A 258 20.64 20.99 -6.01
C SER A 258 19.23 21.24 -6.57
N GLU A 259 19.16 22.23 -7.46
CA GLU A 259 17.99 22.58 -8.25
C GLU A 259 18.34 22.35 -9.72
N VAL A 260 17.37 21.91 -10.52
CA VAL A 260 17.57 21.63 -11.96
C VAL A 260 16.51 22.32 -12.81
N ASN A 261 16.89 22.68 -14.03
CA ASN A 261 15.96 23.24 -15.02
C ASN A 261 14.95 22.20 -15.51
N SER A 262 13.87 22.66 -16.14
CA SER A 262 12.76 21.82 -16.63
C SER A 262 13.24 20.69 -17.56
N GLU A 263 14.16 20.98 -18.48
CA GLU A 263 14.74 19.98 -19.39
C GLU A 263 15.47 18.85 -18.63
N SER A 264 16.29 19.22 -17.64
CA SER A 264 17.07 18.26 -16.86
C SER A 264 16.20 17.47 -15.88
N ALA A 265 15.18 18.09 -15.29
CA ALA A 265 14.19 17.42 -14.46
C ALA A 265 13.39 16.39 -15.26
N TRP A 266 12.90 16.79 -16.43
CA TRP A 266 12.17 15.95 -17.38
C TRP A 266 13.01 14.75 -17.82
N LYS A 267 14.20 15.04 -18.37
CA LYS A 267 15.13 14.01 -18.84
C LYS A 267 15.52 13.04 -17.73
N PHE A 268 15.85 13.52 -16.54
CA PHE A 268 16.18 12.66 -15.41
C PHE A 268 15.00 11.75 -15.04
N GLY A 269 13.78 12.31 -14.92
CA GLY A 269 12.60 11.55 -14.51
C GLY A 269 12.29 10.39 -15.42
N PHE A 270 12.36 10.57 -16.74
CA PHE A 270 12.03 9.54 -17.72
C PHE A 270 13.22 8.65 -18.14
N GLU A 271 14.49 9.08 -17.99
CA GLU A 271 15.67 8.24 -18.26
C GLU A 271 16.26 7.52 -17.04
N LYS A 272 15.86 7.88 -15.82
CA LYS A 272 16.36 7.29 -14.56
C LYS A 272 15.24 6.73 -13.68
N GLY A 273 14.01 7.19 -13.88
CA GLY A 273 12.83 6.49 -13.39
C GLY A 273 12.48 5.27 -14.24
N HIS A 274 11.53 4.48 -13.77
CA HIS A 274 11.00 3.31 -14.50
C HIS A 274 9.54 3.54 -14.87
N LEU A 275 9.22 3.52 -16.17
CA LEU A 275 7.89 3.78 -16.71
C LEU A 275 7.20 2.46 -17.09
N PHE A 276 6.27 2.00 -16.26
CA PHE A 276 5.61 0.71 -16.42
C PHE A 276 4.79 0.61 -17.72
N THR A 277 5.11 -0.39 -18.54
CA THR A 277 4.41 -0.65 -19.81
C THR A 277 3.19 -1.56 -19.64
N MET A 278 2.18 -1.47 -20.52
CA MET A 278 1.00 -2.36 -20.45
C MET A 278 1.35 -3.86 -20.52
N PRO A 279 2.30 -4.34 -21.35
CA PRO A 279 2.71 -5.76 -21.35
C PRO A 279 3.40 -6.17 -20.05
N GLU A 280 4.26 -5.31 -19.50
CA GLU A 280 4.98 -5.56 -18.24
C GLU A 280 4.02 -5.65 -17.05
N MET A 281 3.12 -4.68 -16.90
CA MET A 281 2.09 -4.68 -15.85
C MET A 281 1.24 -5.96 -15.89
N ASN A 282 0.82 -6.39 -17.08
CA ASN A 282 0.11 -7.67 -17.24
C ASN A 282 0.98 -8.90 -16.94
N THR A 283 2.29 -8.84 -17.23
CA THR A 283 3.25 -9.90 -16.92
C THR A 283 3.47 -10.03 -15.40
N ILE A 284 3.66 -8.91 -14.70
CA ILE A 284 3.77 -8.86 -13.23
C ILE A 284 2.49 -9.41 -12.60
N ARG A 285 1.33 -8.84 -12.94
CA ARG A 285 0.01 -9.23 -12.41
C ARG A 285 -0.27 -10.73 -12.60
N SER A 286 -0.14 -11.24 -13.82
CA SER A 286 -0.42 -12.65 -14.12
C SER A 286 0.61 -13.62 -13.51
N SER A 287 1.87 -13.23 -13.39
CA SER A 287 2.91 -14.04 -12.73
C SER A 287 2.71 -14.11 -11.22
N CYS A 288 2.30 -13.00 -10.60
CA CYS A 288 1.99 -12.95 -9.18
C CYS A 288 0.71 -13.72 -8.85
N TYR A 289 -0.36 -13.61 -9.65
CA TYR A 289 -1.56 -14.44 -9.49
C TYR A 289 -1.24 -15.94 -9.53
N LYS A 290 -0.42 -16.40 -10.50
CA LYS A 290 0.06 -17.79 -10.56
C LYS A 290 0.84 -18.18 -9.29
N LEU A 291 1.78 -17.34 -8.85
CA LEU A 291 2.61 -17.61 -7.68
C LEU A 291 1.77 -17.69 -6.39
N TYR A 292 0.83 -16.77 -6.19
CA TYR A 292 -0.08 -16.78 -5.05
C TYR A 292 -1.00 -18.00 -5.07
N ASP A 293 -1.51 -18.42 -6.22
CA ASP A 293 -2.31 -19.65 -6.30
C ASP A 293 -1.46 -20.90 -5.97
N SER A 294 -0.23 -21.02 -6.49
CA SER A 294 0.66 -22.14 -6.18
C SER A 294 1.10 -22.18 -4.71
N VAL A 295 1.41 -21.03 -4.10
CA VAL A 295 1.76 -20.94 -2.68
C VAL A 295 0.55 -21.24 -1.79
N TRP A 296 -0.64 -20.77 -2.14
CA TRP A 296 -1.88 -21.05 -1.40
C TRP A 296 -2.24 -22.54 -1.42
N ILE A 297 -2.24 -23.17 -2.60
CA ILE A 297 -2.52 -24.60 -2.75
C ILE A 297 -1.46 -25.44 -2.01
N GLY A 298 -0.18 -25.05 -2.09
CA GLY A 298 0.89 -25.68 -1.32
C GLY A 298 0.69 -25.56 0.20
N ALA A 299 0.22 -24.41 0.68
CA ALA A 299 -0.07 -24.18 2.10
C ALA A 299 -1.25 -25.05 2.58
N GLN A 300 -2.38 -25.06 1.86
CA GLN A 300 -3.53 -25.90 2.22
C GLN A 300 -3.15 -27.39 2.32
N ARG A 301 -2.33 -27.88 1.39
CA ARG A 301 -1.81 -29.27 1.43
C ARG A 301 -0.85 -29.50 2.59
N ALA A 302 0.08 -28.57 2.84
CA ALA A 302 1.02 -28.66 3.95
C ALA A 302 0.31 -28.64 5.32
N ARG A 303 -0.83 -27.96 5.43
CA ARG A 303 -1.75 -28.03 6.58
C ARG A 303 -2.31 -29.45 6.73
N THR A 304 -3.02 -29.97 5.72
CA THR A 304 -3.59 -31.34 5.76
C THR A 304 -2.55 -32.43 6.06
N VAL A 305 -1.37 -32.35 5.45
CA VAL A 305 -0.28 -33.31 5.70
C VAL A 305 0.28 -33.16 7.12
N THR A 306 0.37 -31.95 7.66
CA THR A 306 0.83 -31.72 9.04
C THR A 306 -0.20 -32.25 10.05
N GLU A 307 -1.49 -31.97 9.83
CA GLU A 307 -2.62 -32.48 10.63
C GLU A 307 -2.67 -34.02 10.61
N GLN A 308 -2.60 -34.66 9.44
CA GLN A 308 -2.54 -36.12 9.33
C GLN A 308 -1.30 -36.71 10.03
N ASN A 309 -0.16 -36.02 10.01
CA ASN A 309 1.05 -36.46 10.73
C ASN A 309 0.96 -36.22 12.25
N ILE A 310 0.15 -35.25 12.71
CA ILE A 310 -0.19 -35.06 14.13
C ILE A 310 -1.12 -36.20 14.59
N LEU A 311 -2.21 -36.45 13.87
CA LEU A 311 -3.14 -37.54 14.18
C LEU A 311 -2.43 -38.91 14.15
N LYS A 312 -1.63 -39.20 13.12
CA LYS A 312 -0.79 -40.42 13.07
C LYS A 312 0.20 -40.50 14.26
N LYS A 313 0.69 -39.38 14.79
CA LYS A 313 1.55 -39.35 16.00
C LYS A 313 0.75 -39.54 17.28
N GLU A 314 -0.44 -38.98 17.40
CA GLU A 314 -1.30 -39.09 18.58
C GLU A 314 -1.88 -40.49 18.68
N ASP A 315 -2.36 -41.06 17.57
CA ASP A 315 -2.66 -42.49 17.45
C ASP A 315 -1.43 -43.34 17.72
N PHE A 316 -0.23 -42.98 17.22
CA PHE A 316 0.99 -43.73 17.55
C PHE A 316 1.39 -43.58 19.02
N VAL A 317 1.12 -42.47 19.72
CA VAL A 317 1.43 -42.30 21.16
C VAL A 317 0.40 -43.01 22.04
N LYS A 318 -0.88 -42.98 21.65
CA LYS A 318 -1.95 -43.77 22.26
C LYS A 318 -1.67 -45.27 22.07
N ARG A 319 -1.43 -45.69 20.82
CA ARG A 319 -0.96 -47.04 20.51
C ARG A 319 0.39 -47.34 21.11
N ALA A 320 1.28 -46.38 21.38
CA ALA A 320 2.55 -46.67 22.06
C ALA A 320 2.33 -46.98 23.54
N LYS A 321 1.32 -46.38 24.20
CA LYS A 321 0.91 -46.80 25.56
C LYS A 321 0.23 -48.16 25.55
N GLU A 322 -0.63 -48.43 24.56
CA GLU A 322 -1.25 -49.74 24.36
C GLU A 322 -0.20 -50.81 23.98
N ILE A 323 0.82 -50.45 23.20
CA ILE A 323 1.95 -51.30 22.79
C ILE A 323 2.99 -51.40 23.89
N GLU A 324 3.10 -50.46 24.82
CA GLU A 324 3.92 -50.62 26.03
C GLU A 324 3.33 -51.67 26.97
N ALA A 325 2.00 -51.83 26.99
CA ALA A 325 1.32 -52.98 27.60
C ALA A 325 1.42 -54.27 26.77
N LEU A 326 1.62 -54.19 25.45
CA LEU A 326 1.83 -55.35 24.56
C LEU A 326 3.32 -55.63 24.26
N ARG A 327 4.27 -54.94 24.91
CA ARG A 327 5.71 -54.97 24.57
C ARG A 327 6.44 -56.26 25.01
N ASN A 328 5.68 -57.27 25.38
CA ASN A 328 6.14 -58.65 25.51
C ASN A 328 6.30 -59.33 24.13
N ASP A 329 5.55 -58.91 23.10
CA ASP A 329 5.51 -59.59 21.80
C ASP A 329 6.07 -58.77 20.61
N PHE A 330 7.37 -58.93 20.42
CA PHE A 330 8.15 -59.06 19.17
C PHE A 330 8.04 -58.07 17.97
N THR A 331 9.23 -57.87 17.36
CA THR A 331 9.53 -57.10 16.11
C THR A 331 9.23 -57.91 14.83
N ARG A 332 9.26 -57.43 13.56
CA ARG A 332 10.20 -56.50 12.86
C ARG A 332 9.76 -56.17 11.38
N MET A 333 10.03 -54.95 10.86
CA MET A 333 10.44 -54.57 9.46
C MET A 333 9.56 -54.90 8.19
N THR A 334 9.59 -54.24 6.98
CA THR A 334 9.97 -52.89 6.45
C THR A 334 9.60 -52.65 4.94
N VAL A 335 9.35 -51.39 4.51
CA VAL A 335 9.69 -50.74 3.19
C VAL A 335 8.70 -50.87 1.97
N PHE A 336 9.11 -50.48 0.74
CA PHE A 336 8.40 -49.66 -0.30
C PHE A 336 8.81 -50.06 -1.77
N GLN A 337 8.55 -49.39 -2.91
CA GLN A 337 7.99 -48.06 -3.29
C GLN A 337 7.49 -47.98 -4.79
N ASP A 338 6.97 -46.82 -5.24
CA ASP A 338 6.31 -46.49 -6.54
C ASP A 338 7.21 -46.29 -7.79
N ASN A 339 6.58 -46.00 -8.96
CA ASN A 339 7.17 -45.25 -10.10
C ASN A 339 6.16 -44.88 -11.23
N PHE A 340 6.01 -43.59 -11.63
CA PHE A 340 6.19 -43.09 -13.02
C PHE A 340 6.02 -41.55 -13.25
N ARG A 341 6.42 -41.16 -14.48
CA ARG A 341 6.46 -39.86 -15.24
C ARG A 341 5.19 -38.98 -15.29
N SER A 342 5.17 -37.72 -15.78
CA SER A 342 6.22 -36.71 -16.09
C SER A 342 5.65 -35.33 -16.51
N ARG A 343 6.38 -34.25 -16.17
CA ARG A 343 6.59 -32.98 -16.91
C ARG A 343 5.41 -32.21 -17.54
N ASP A 344 4.99 -31.16 -16.81
CA ASP A 344 4.45 -29.89 -17.35
C ASP A 344 4.94 -28.72 -16.46
N GLU A 345 6.25 -28.50 -16.47
CA GLU A 345 7.03 -27.99 -15.33
C GLU A 345 7.21 -26.45 -15.28
N GLU A 346 6.18 -25.71 -14.83
CA GLU A 346 6.43 -24.53 -13.96
C GLU A 346 5.23 -24.18 -13.05
N LYS A 347 3.98 -24.31 -13.54
CA LYS A 347 2.78 -24.20 -12.69
C LYS A 347 2.75 -25.30 -11.62
N PHE A 348 3.33 -26.46 -11.95
CA PHE A 348 3.32 -27.67 -11.14
C PHE A 348 4.49 -27.79 -10.16
N ASP A 349 5.65 -27.15 -10.35
CA ASP A 349 6.86 -27.50 -9.57
C ASP A 349 6.66 -27.42 -8.02
N LEU A 350 6.17 -26.31 -7.46
CA LEU A 350 5.87 -26.23 -6.02
C LEU A 350 4.73 -27.17 -5.60
N ILE A 351 3.71 -27.31 -6.45
CA ILE A 351 2.49 -28.11 -6.21
C ILE A 351 2.85 -29.60 -6.13
N ASP A 352 3.57 -30.10 -7.14
CA ASP A 352 4.18 -31.43 -7.24
C ASP A 352 5.23 -31.67 -6.16
N LYS A 353 6.09 -30.71 -5.83
CA LYS A 353 7.06 -30.83 -4.74
C LYS A 353 6.36 -31.09 -3.41
N VAL A 354 5.20 -30.49 -3.16
CA VAL A 354 4.39 -30.73 -1.96
C VAL A 354 3.66 -32.08 -2.03
N GLU A 355 3.03 -32.40 -3.17
CA GLU A 355 2.31 -33.66 -3.40
C GLU A 355 3.23 -34.88 -3.30
N LYS A 356 4.29 -34.93 -4.11
CA LYS A 356 5.17 -36.09 -4.30
C LYS A 356 6.15 -36.34 -3.14
N LYS A 357 6.10 -35.51 -2.09
CA LYS A 357 7.01 -35.58 -0.93
C LYS A 357 6.31 -35.48 0.43
N GLU A 358 4.98 -35.39 0.47
CA GLU A 358 4.20 -35.11 1.69
C GLU A 358 4.83 -33.99 2.54
N MET A 359 5.06 -32.80 1.95
CA MET A 359 5.79 -31.74 2.67
C MET A 359 4.97 -31.16 3.82
N LYS A 360 5.50 -31.31 5.04
CA LYS A 360 5.03 -30.65 6.26
C LYS A 360 5.29 -29.16 6.19
N PHE A 361 4.56 -28.38 7.00
CA PHE A 361 4.62 -26.90 6.98
C PHE A 361 6.05 -26.34 7.01
N GLY A 362 6.90 -26.85 7.92
CA GLY A 362 8.27 -26.35 8.06
C GLY A 362 9.12 -26.48 6.80
N ASP A 363 8.91 -27.52 5.99
CA ASP A 363 9.69 -27.76 4.79
C ASP A 363 9.06 -27.10 3.55
N PHE A 364 7.73 -27.08 3.47
CA PHE A 364 6.98 -26.22 2.55
C PHE A 364 7.39 -24.74 2.68
N PHE A 365 7.39 -24.19 3.90
CA PHE A 365 7.75 -22.80 4.14
C PHE A 365 9.21 -22.51 3.78
N LYS A 366 10.14 -23.41 4.13
CA LYS A 366 11.55 -23.29 3.68
C LYS A 366 11.64 -23.21 2.16
N THR A 367 10.95 -24.09 1.42
CA THR A 367 10.90 -24.03 -0.05
C THR A 367 10.33 -22.70 -0.54
N VAL A 368 9.18 -22.26 -0.03
CA VAL A 368 8.56 -20.97 -0.39
C VAL A 368 9.53 -19.80 -0.14
N TYR A 369 10.11 -19.72 1.05
CA TYR A 369 10.99 -18.61 1.45
C TYR A 369 12.33 -18.60 0.71
N PHE A 370 12.95 -19.75 0.47
CA PHE A 370 14.26 -19.84 -0.19
C PHE A 370 14.19 -19.79 -1.72
N GLU A 371 13.17 -20.40 -2.34
CA GLU A 371 13.08 -20.52 -3.80
C GLU A 371 12.20 -19.42 -4.42
N TYR A 372 11.17 -18.93 -3.69
CA TYR A 372 10.20 -17.96 -4.20
C TYR A 372 10.13 -16.65 -3.42
N GLY A 373 10.81 -16.52 -2.27
CA GLY A 373 10.69 -15.37 -1.37
C GLY A 373 11.01 -14.00 -2.01
N SER A 374 11.94 -13.95 -2.97
CA SER A 374 12.23 -12.73 -3.74
C SER A 374 11.10 -12.37 -4.70
N ARG A 375 10.52 -13.35 -5.40
CA ARG A 375 9.35 -13.17 -6.28
C ARG A 375 8.12 -12.76 -5.46
N LEU A 376 7.92 -13.39 -4.29
CA LEU A 376 6.85 -13.02 -3.35
C LEU A 376 7.00 -11.59 -2.84
N LYS A 377 8.22 -11.14 -2.48
CA LYS A 377 8.49 -9.73 -2.15
C LYS A 377 7.97 -8.82 -3.27
N THR A 378 8.41 -9.01 -4.52
CA THR A 378 7.99 -8.15 -5.64
C THR A 378 6.49 -8.21 -5.88
N CYS A 379 5.86 -9.37 -5.71
CA CYS A 379 4.41 -9.46 -5.77
C CYS A 379 3.72 -8.68 -4.65
N PHE A 380 4.23 -8.74 -3.42
CA PHE A 380 3.73 -7.95 -2.29
C PHE A 380 4.02 -6.44 -2.42
N GLU A 381 4.85 -5.99 -3.36
CA GLU A 381 5.02 -4.55 -3.65
C GLU A 381 3.91 -4.00 -4.57
N TYR A 382 3.30 -4.84 -5.43
CA TYR A 382 2.43 -4.36 -6.54
C TYR A 382 1.08 -5.07 -6.71
N VAL A 383 0.90 -6.30 -6.20
CA VAL A 383 -0.23 -7.17 -6.57
C VAL A 383 -0.90 -7.76 -5.33
N ARG A 384 -2.20 -7.55 -5.16
CA ARG A 384 -2.96 -8.17 -4.06
C ARG A 384 -2.95 -9.71 -4.16
N PRO A 385 -2.72 -10.44 -3.05
CA PRO A 385 -2.76 -11.90 -3.04
C PRO A 385 -4.17 -12.50 -2.97
N ALA A 386 -5.13 -11.72 -2.48
CA ALA A 386 -6.51 -12.15 -2.25
C ALA A 386 -7.51 -10.96 -2.21
N ASN A 387 -8.77 -11.32 -2.42
CA ASN A 387 -9.95 -10.56 -2.02
C ASN A 387 -10.44 -11.09 -0.66
N ILE A 388 -10.28 -10.30 0.42
CA ILE A 388 -10.67 -10.71 1.77
C ILE A 388 -12.15 -11.09 1.88
N THR A 389 -13.03 -10.43 1.12
CA THR A 389 -14.48 -10.69 1.15
C THR A 389 -14.85 -12.04 0.55
N MET A 390 -13.99 -12.63 -0.31
CA MET A 390 -14.19 -13.96 -0.88
C MET A 390 -13.41 -15.06 -0.15
N SER A 391 -12.24 -14.73 0.40
CA SER A 391 -11.39 -15.72 1.07
C SER A 391 -10.58 -15.07 2.19
N PRO A 392 -11.19 -14.86 3.38
CA PRO A 392 -10.51 -14.27 4.54
C PRO A 392 -9.28 -15.08 4.96
N GLU A 393 -9.39 -16.43 4.96
CA GLU A 393 -8.30 -17.33 5.34
C GLU A 393 -7.06 -17.14 4.44
N ARG A 394 -7.26 -17.12 3.11
CA ARG A 394 -6.19 -16.88 2.13
C ARG A 394 -5.59 -15.48 2.30
N HIS A 395 -6.45 -14.47 2.49
CA HIS A 395 -6.01 -13.09 2.70
C HIS A 395 -5.08 -13.00 3.92
N TRP A 396 -5.55 -13.43 5.09
CA TRP A 396 -4.75 -13.37 6.32
C TRP A 396 -3.50 -14.26 6.25
N PHE A 397 -3.58 -15.45 5.65
CA PHE A 397 -2.39 -16.27 5.40
C PHE A 397 -1.29 -15.49 4.67
N PHE A 398 -1.65 -14.78 3.59
CA PHE A 398 -0.70 -13.96 2.87
C PHE A 398 -0.27 -12.71 3.63
N THR A 399 -1.15 -12.10 4.44
CA THR A 399 -0.78 -10.98 5.32
C THR A 399 0.31 -11.36 6.33
N TYR A 400 0.21 -12.54 6.96
CA TYR A 400 1.24 -13.04 7.88
C TYR A 400 2.50 -13.55 7.17
N LEU A 401 2.38 -14.12 5.96
CA LEU A 401 3.54 -14.46 5.13
C LEU A 401 4.30 -13.20 4.68
N GLU A 402 3.58 -12.12 4.38
CA GLU A 402 4.15 -10.82 4.07
C GLU A 402 4.87 -10.21 5.29
N SER A 403 4.28 -10.27 6.49
CA SER A 403 4.93 -9.71 7.70
C SER A 403 6.25 -10.43 8.05
N PHE A 404 6.34 -11.75 7.84
CA PHE A 404 7.61 -12.48 7.94
C PHE A 404 8.66 -11.93 6.96
N ILE A 405 8.29 -11.80 5.67
CA ILE A 405 9.23 -11.32 4.65
C ILE A 405 9.64 -9.88 4.94
N ASN A 406 8.70 -9.02 5.35
CA ASN A 406 8.94 -7.62 5.70
C ASN A 406 9.91 -7.44 6.86
N LEU A 407 9.93 -8.33 7.87
CA LEU A 407 10.94 -8.30 8.92
C LEU A 407 12.35 -8.68 8.42
N ASP A 408 12.47 -9.64 7.49
CA ASP A 408 13.76 -9.89 6.82
C ASP A 408 14.19 -8.70 5.95
N GLN A 409 13.27 -7.99 5.29
CA GLN A 409 13.60 -6.75 4.58
C GLN A 409 14.23 -5.72 5.53
N LEU A 410 13.56 -5.45 6.67
CA LEU A 410 13.97 -4.50 7.72
C LEU A 410 15.25 -4.88 8.49
N GLY A 411 15.99 -5.91 8.07
CA GLY A 411 17.24 -6.29 8.74
C GLY A 411 17.02 -7.07 10.03
N SER A 412 15.89 -7.75 10.19
CA SER A 412 15.65 -8.69 11.30
C SER A 412 15.87 -10.13 10.86
N PHE A 413 15.92 -11.05 11.83
CA PHE A 413 16.09 -12.49 11.63
C PHE A 413 15.37 -13.26 12.73
N TYR A 414 14.66 -14.33 12.38
CA TYR A 414 14.01 -15.20 13.36
C TYR A 414 15.00 -16.26 13.88
N MET A 415 15.40 -16.14 15.14
CA MET A 415 16.32 -17.07 15.80
C MET A 415 15.53 -18.16 16.53
N CYS A 416 15.30 -19.28 15.82
CA CYS A 416 14.49 -20.41 16.28
C CYS A 416 14.90 -20.96 17.65
N SER A 417 16.21 -21.04 17.94
CA SER A 417 16.74 -21.46 19.26
C SER A 417 16.37 -20.54 20.44
N ARG A 418 15.94 -19.30 20.17
CA ARG A 418 15.32 -18.39 21.17
C ARG A 418 13.83 -18.15 20.90
N LYS A 419 13.26 -18.81 19.89
CA LYS A 419 11.86 -18.71 19.46
C LYS A 419 11.42 -17.26 19.17
N ALA A 420 12.36 -16.39 18.78
CA ALA A 420 12.18 -14.94 18.75
C ALA A 420 12.86 -14.25 17.56
N TRP A 421 12.27 -13.14 17.11
CA TRP A 421 12.88 -12.20 16.18
C TRP A 421 13.97 -11.37 16.87
N VAL A 422 15.08 -11.15 16.16
CA VAL A 422 16.19 -10.29 16.57
C VAL A 422 16.69 -9.43 15.42
N GLU A 423 17.37 -8.33 15.74
CA GLU A 423 18.11 -7.53 14.77
C GLU A 423 19.29 -8.33 14.18
N ASN A 424 19.52 -8.18 12.87
CA ASN A 424 20.50 -8.92 12.10
C ASN A 424 21.54 -7.97 11.49
N PRO A 425 22.45 -7.40 12.31
CA PRO A 425 23.32 -6.32 11.89
C PRO A 425 24.30 -6.75 10.79
N ILE A 426 24.66 -5.78 9.95
CA ILE A 426 25.67 -5.91 8.91
C ILE A 426 27.05 -5.79 9.56
N ILE A 427 27.90 -6.80 9.37
CA ILE A 427 29.30 -6.81 9.82
C ILE A 427 30.21 -6.19 8.76
N ASN A 428 31.46 -5.88 9.13
CA ASN A 428 32.43 -5.10 8.34
C ASN A 428 32.69 -5.61 6.89
N ASN A 429 32.30 -6.84 6.54
CA ASN A 429 32.42 -7.39 5.18
C ASN A 429 31.15 -7.19 4.31
N GLY A 430 30.20 -6.35 4.75
CA GLY A 430 28.96 -6.05 4.04
C GLY A 430 27.86 -7.12 4.15
N LYS A 431 28.11 -8.24 4.83
CA LYS A 431 27.13 -9.31 5.03
C LYS A 431 26.42 -9.16 6.38
N ARG A 432 25.18 -9.64 6.46
CA ARG A 432 24.46 -9.75 7.74
C ARG A 432 25.04 -10.88 8.61
N THR A 433 24.98 -10.69 9.93
CA THR A 433 25.48 -11.64 10.95
C THR A 433 24.84 -13.03 10.82
N TYR A 434 23.51 -13.09 10.75
CA TYR A 434 22.74 -14.31 10.59
C TYR A 434 22.40 -14.53 9.11
N ASN A 435 22.77 -15.70 8.60
CA ASN A 435 22.50 -16.09 7.22
C ASN A 435 21.11 -16.74 7.13
N LYS A 436 20.30 -16.37 6.12
CA LYS A 436 18.99 -17.00 5.85
C LYS A 436 19.04 -18.54 5.89
N LYS A 437 20.14 -19.16 5.42
CA LYS A 437 20.36 -20.62 5.44
C LYS A 437 20.22 -21.25 6.83
N MET A 438 20.41 -20.50 7.92
CA MET A 438 20.23 -20.99 9.29
C MET A 438 18.78 -21.42 9.58
N LEU A 439 17.78 -20.84 8.88
CA LEU A 439 16.37 -21.24 8.99
C LEU A 439 16.10 -22.67 8.48
N LYS A 440 17.04 -23.30 7.77
CA LYS A 440 16.92 -24.72 7.36
C LYS A 440 16.83 -25.65 8.58
N ASN A 441 17.51 -25.30 9.66
CA ASN A 441 17.61 -26.12 10.87
C ASN A 441 16.38 -26.00 11.78
N CYS A 442 15.48 -25.04 11.52
CA CYS A 442 14.29 -24.84 12.34
C CYS A 442 13.25 -25.94 12.10
N THR A 443 12.59 -26.34 13.17
CA THR A 443 11.38 -27.18 13.15
C THR A 443 10.21 -26.42 12.51
N GLY A 444 9.20 -27.16 12.06
CA GLY A 444 7.96 -26.53 11.58
C GLY A 444 7.27 -25.70 12.67
N THR A 445 7.31 -26.16 13.93
CA THR A 445 6.70 -25.48 15.08
C THR A 445 7.34 -24.14 15.40
N GLU A 446 8.68 -24.06 15.42
CA GLU A 446 9.40 -22.79 15.57
C GLU A 446 9.10 -21.83 14.42
N LEU A 447 9.01 -22.35 13.18
CA LEU A 447 8.67 -21.54 12.02
C LEU A 447 7.22 -21.04 12.07
N ASP A 448 6.26 -21.83 12.55
CA ASP A 448 4.84 -21.46 12.68
C ASP A 448 4.65 -20.26 13.63
N LEU A 449 5.34 -20.29 14.78
CA LEU A 449 5.33 -19.22 15.77
C LEU A 449 6.03 -17.93 15.31
N SER A 450 6.87 -18.01 14.28
CA SER A 450 7.54 -16.82 13.71
C SER A 450 6.55 -15.86 13.04
N PHE A 451 5.41 -16.37 12.55
CA PHE A 451 4.38 -15.56 11.88
C PHE A 451 3.65 -14.67 12.88
N ASP A 452 3.09 -15.24 13.96
CA ASP A 452 2.40 -14.46 15.00
C ASP A 452 3.34 -13.48 15.71
N SER A 453 4.51 -13.97 16.14
CA SER A 453 5.53 -13.13 16.80
C SER A 453 6.13 -12.03 15.90
N SER A 454 5.93 -12.09 14.57
CA SER A 454 6.33 -11.00 13.67
C SER A 454 5.54 -9.71 13.96
N ILE A 455 4.25 -9.83 14.28
CA ILE A 455 3.37 -8.69 14.60
C ILE A 455 3.80 -8.04 15.92
N THR A 456 4.13 -8.85 16.92
CA THR A 456 4.70 -8.38 18.19
C THR A 456 6.03 -7.63 17.99
N TYR A 457 6.91 -8.15 17.13
CA TYR A 457 8.20 -7.51 16.87
C TYR A 457 8.05 -6.20 16.06
N LEU A 458 7.19 -6.17 15.03
CA LEU A 458 6.82 -4.95 14.31
C LEU A 458 6.21 -3.89 15.26
N THR A 459 5.40 -4.32 16.23
CA THR A 459 4.86 -3.44 17.29
C THR A 459 5.97 -2.86 18.17
N GLY A 460 7.00 -3.64 18.48
CA GLY A 460 8.22 -3.17 19.14
C GLY A 460 8.96 -2.12 18.33
N LEU A 461 9.17 -2.36 17.02
CA LEU A 461 9.80 -1.40 16.11
C LEU A 461 9.03 -0.07 16.04
N LYS A 462 7.69 -0.10 15.88
CA LYS A 462 6.83 1.10 15.93
C LYS A 462 7.04 1.86 17.23
N ARG A 463 6.90 1.20 18.39
CA ARG A 463 7.04 1.82 19.72
C ARG A 463 8.42 2.44 19.97
N SER A 464 9.46 1.98 19.26
CA SER A 464 10.81 2.54 19.30
C SER A 464 11.08 3.60 18.21
N ASN A 465 10.08 4.04 17.45
CA ASN A 465 10.23 4.91 16.28
C ASN A 465 11.28 4.39 15.27
N ARG A 466 11.34 3.07 15.10
CA ARG A 466 12.15 2.40 14.08
C ARG A 466 11.33 2.19 12.80
N GLU A 467 12.04 1.92 11.72
CA GLU A 467 11.43 1.50 10.45
C GLU A 467 10.62 0.21 10.67
N HIS A 468 9.38 0.21 10.21
CA HIS A 468 8.40 -0.86 10.43
C HIS A 468 7.38 -0.90 9.28
N TYR A 469 6.50 -1.91 9.29
CA TYR A 469 5.29 -1.91 8.47
C TYR A 469 4.07 -1.81 9.39
N ARG A 470 3.06 -1.05 8.96
CA ARG A 470 1.73 -0.96 9.59
C ARG A 470 0.71 -1.58 8.64
N TYR A 471 -0.15 -2.44 9.15
CA TYR A 471 -1.29 -2.92 8.37
C TYR A 471 -2.44 -1.91 8.47
N ILE A 472 -3.13 -1.66 7.36
CA ILE A 472 -4.31 -0.79 7.30
C ILE A 472 -5.45 -1.59 6.67
N GLU A 473 -6.61 -1.63 7.32
CA GLU A 473 -7.84 -2.19 6.72
C GLU A 473 -8.58 -1.14 5.90
N ASP A 474 -9.08 -0.09 6.56
CA ASP A 474 -9.55 1.15 5.96
C ASP A 474 -8.79 2.32 6.62
N ASP A 475 -8.47 3.37 5.85
CA ASP A 475 -7.89 4.60 6.40
C ASP A 475 -9.00 5.52 6.93
N ILE A 476 -9.67 5.06 7.99
CA ILE A 476 -10.75 5.78 8.69
C ILE A 476 -10.23 6.66 9.82
N GLY A 477 -10.94 7.76 10.08
CA GLY A 477 -10.68 8.70 11.17
C GLY A 477 -10.65 10.15 10.69
N ILE A 478 -10.26 11.06 11.59
CA ILE A 478 -10.09 12.48 11.26
C ILE A 478 -8.96 12.64 10.24
N GLY A 479 -9.27 13.18 9.06
CA GLY A 479 -8.31 13.36 7.97
C GLY A 479 -7.75 12.07 7.37
N GLY A 480 -8.42 10.93 7.54
CA GLY A 480 -8.15 9.74 6.73
C GLY A 480 -8.68 9.92 5.31
N SER A 481 -8.15 9.19 4.34
CA SER A 481 -8.70 9.17 2.97
C SER A 481 -10.11 8.58 2.92
N HIS A 482 -10.48 7.79 3.94
CA HIS A 482 -11.64 6.92 4.00
C HIS A 482 -11.65 5.81 2.92
N GLN A 483 -10.55 5.62 2.20
CA GLN A 483 -10.38 4.50 1.28
C GLN A 483 -10.01 3.23 2.05
N LYS A 484 -10.48 2.11 1.52
CA LYS A 484 -10.10 0.76 1.94
C LYS A 484 -8.66 0.52 1.48
N ILE A 485 -7.79 -0.09 2.28
CA ILE A 485 -6.40 -0.39 1.92
C ILE A 485 -6.16 -1.92 1.89
N GLN A 486 -6.30 -2.54 3.05
CA GLN A 486 -6.10 -3.99 3.30
C GLN A 486 -4.69 -4.48 2.93
N ALA A 487 -3.67 -3.72 3.32
CA ALA A 487 -2.27 -3.97 3.02
C ALA A 487 -1.35 -3.53 4.16
N TRP A 488 -0.16 -4.14 4.23
CA TRP A 488 1.00 -3.60 4.93
C TRP A 488 1.55 -2.39 4.17
N VAL A 489 1.62 -1.23 4.81
CA VAL A 489 2.31 -0.03 4.31
C VAL A 489 3.61 0.18 5.08
N TYR A 490 4.65 0.65 4.40
CA TYR A 490 5.96 0.91 5.00
C TYR A 490 5.97 2.25 5.76
N ASN A 491 6.61 2.27 6.93
CA ASN A 491 6.89 3.47 7.72
C ASN A 491 8.37 3.51 8.10
N ASP A 492 9.01 4.66 7.88
CA ASP A 492 10.45 4.87 8.08
C ASP A 492 10.82 5.32 9.51
N GLY A 493 9.88 5.30 10.46
CA GLY A 493 10.06 5.75 11.84
C GLY A 493 10.31 7.26 11.97
N LYS A 494 10.31 8.02 10.86
CA LYS A 494 10.54 9.46 10.88
C LYS A 494 9.23 10.14 11.31
N ASN A 495 9.34 11.12 12.20
CA ASN A 495 8.19 11.73 12.88
C ASN A 495 8.26 13.25 12.82
N LEU A 496 7.11 13.92 12.81
CA LEU A 496 7.03 15.38 12.94
C LEU A 496 7.29 15.80 14.39
N SER A 497 7.87 16.99 14.58
CA SER A 497 8.23 17.50 15.93
C SER A 497 7.03 18.19 16.63
N CYS A 498 5.90 17.48 16.70
CA CYS A 498 4.69 17.93 17.38
C CYS A 498 4.75 17.70 18.91
N ASP A 499 3.91 18.43 19.66
CA ASP A 499 3.55 18.14 21.06
C ASP A 499 3.16 16.65 21.25
N GLU A 500 3.55 16.04 22.36
CA GLU A 500 3.16 14.67 22.72
C GLU A 500 1.63 14.48 22.75
N LYS A 501 0.86 15.50 23.14
CA LYS A 501 -0.61 15.43 23.16
C LYS A 501 -1.18 15.16 21.77
N PHE A 502 -0.56 15.73 20.73
CA PHE A 502 -0.94 15.56 19.33
C PHE A 502 -0.65 14.13 18.84
N LYS A 503 0.51 13.58 19.24
CA LYS A 503 0.94 12.20 18.92
C LYS A 503 0.04 11.15 19.58
N LYS A 504 -0.17 11.26 20.90
CA LYS A 504 -0.95 10.30 21.69
C LYS A 504 -2.43 10.24 21.29
N ALA A 505 -3.00 11.32 20.76
CA ALA A 505 -4.40 11.37 20.31
C ALA A 505 -4.64 10.75 18.92
N SER A 506 -3.59 10.41 18.16
CA SER A 506 -3.69 10.07 16.74
C SER A 506 -2.97 8.80 16.30
N GLU A 507 -2.28 8.09 17.20
CA GLU A 507 -1.57 6.85 16.87
C GLU A 507 -2.54 5.69 16.54
N PRO A 508 -2.54 5.17 15.30
CA PRO A 508 -3.34 3.99 14.95
C PRO A 508 -2.69 2.68 15.43
N LEU A 509 -3.49 1.62 15.52
CA LEU A 509 -2.98 0.26 15.72
C LEU A 509 -2.01 -0.15 14.59
N LEU A 510 -1.08 -1.05 14.91
CA LEU A 510 -0.15 -1.60 13.91
C LEU A 510 -0.79 -2.74 13.09
N PHE A 511 -1.71 -3.47 13.70
CA PHE A 511 -2.43 -4.62 13.17
C PHE A 511 -3.78 -4.72 13.90
N PRO A 512 -4.83 -5.35 13.34
CA PRO A 512 -6.10 -5.53 14.05
C PRO A 512 -5.95 -6.48 15.25
N ASP A 513 -6.54 -6.13 16.39
CA ASP A 513 -6.39 -6.87 17.66
C ASP A 513 -7.23 -8.17 17.73
N ASP A 514 -8.22 -8.30 16.85
CA ASP A 514 -9.12 -9.45 16.71
C ASP A 514 -8.58 -10.54 15.76
N ILE A 515 -7.67 -10.18 14.86
CA ILE A 515 -7.06 -11.09 13.88
C ILE A 515 -5.86 -11.81 14.49
N ARG A 516 -5.81 -13.14 14.29
CA ARG A 516 -4.75 -14.02 14.79
C ARG A 516 -4.25 -14.95 13.70
N TRP A 517 -3.00 -15.40 13.83
CA TRP A 517 -2.46 -16.43 12.96
C TRP A 517 -3.21 -17.75 13.19
N ASN A 518 -3.58 -18.44 12.11
CA ASN A 518 -4.14 -19.79 12.17
C ASN A 518 -2.98 -20.81 12.02
N PRO A 519 -2.45 -21.36 13.13
CA PRO A 519 -1.24 -22.17 13.10
C PRO A 519 -1.42 -23.48 12.30
N PHE A 520 -0.30 -24.02 11.83
CA PHE A 520 -0.23 -25.34 11.19
C PHE A 520 -0.06 -26.48 12.20
N TYR A 521 0.25 -26.16 13.45
CA TYR A 521 0.33 -27.10 14.58
C TYR A 521 -0.73 -26.77 15.64
N ASN A 522 -1.39 -27.78 16.20
CA ASN A 522 -2.43 -27.63 17.24
C ASN A 522 -1.91 -26.80 18.44
N GLU A 523 -2.73 -25.88 18.93
CA GLU A 523 -2.45 -25.04 20.11
C GLU A 523 -2.10 -25.88 21.36
N GLU A 524 -2.66 -27.08 21.50
CA GLU A 524 -2.28 -28.00 22.59
C GLU A 524 -0.84 -28.51 22.47
N LEU A 525 -0.34 -28.75 21.25
CA LEU A 525 1.08 -29.09 21.03
C LEU A 525 1.97 -27.89 21.31
N LEU A 526 1.52 -26.67 20.93
CA LEU A 526 2.22 -25.43 21.25
C LEU A 526 2.30 -25.21 22.78
N LYS A 527 1.21 -25.45 23.53
CA LYS A 527 1.21 -25.40 25.01
C LYS A 527 2.09 -26.47 25.62
N LYS A 528 1.97 -27.72 25.16
CA LYS A 528 2.72 -28.89 25.67
C LYS A 528 4.25 -28.77 25.53
N ASP A 529 4.71 -28.22 24.41
CA ASP A 529 6.14 -27.95 24.16
C ASP A 529 6.59 -26.57 24.72
N GLY A 530 5.75 -25.92 25.54
CA GLY A 530 6.07 -24.68 26.27
C GLY A 530 6.19 -23.43 25.41
N TYR A 531 5.50 -23.36 24.27
CA TYR A 531 5.48 -22.20 23.38
C TYR A 531 4.36 -21.19 23.72
N ILE A 532 3.23 -21.66 24.27
CA ILE A 532 2.12 -20.84 24.75
C ILE A 532 1.92 -21.15 26.24
N ARG A 533 1.59 -20.12 27.04
CA ARG A 533 1.30 -20.22 28.49
C ARG A 533 -0.20 -20.20 28.75
#